data_AF-A0A1H7L0J6-F1
#
_entry.id   AF-A0A1H7L0J6-F1
#
_cell.length_a   1.000
_cell.length_b   1.000
_cell.length_c   1.000
_cell.angle_alpha   90.00
_cell.angle_beta   90.00
_cell.angle_gamma   90.00
#
_symmetry.space_group_name_H-M   'P 1'
#
loop_
_entity.id
_entity.type
_entity.pdbx_description
1 polymer ?
#
loop_
_entity_poly.entity_id
_entity_poly.type
_entity_poly.pdbx_seq_one_letter_code
_entity_poly.pdbx_strand_id
1 'polypeptide(L)' 'MLSREEIERYAAEGREAFERGMAVSHCPYPQNSSALLTWIRGYQNAAFGARFARSERADFT' A
#
# COMPACT_ATOMS: atom_id res chain seq x y z
N MET A 1 2.40 14.58 14.62
CA MET A 1 1.91 13.19 14.76
C MET A 1 0.66 13.08 13.91
N LEU A 2 0.51 12.03 13.11
CA LEU A 2 -0.66 11.89 12.22
C LEU A 2 -1.93 11.59 13.03
N SER A 3 -3.06 12.11 12.57
CA SER A 3 -4.38 11.69 13.06
C SER A 3 -4.74 10.30 12.54
N ARG A 4 -5.73 9.66 13.17
CA ARG A 4 -6.27 8.37 12.69
C ARG A 4 -6.79 8.48 11.25
N GLU A 5 -7.50 9.55 10.93
CA GLU A 5 -8.04 9.78 9.59
C GLU A 5 -6.93 9.98 8.56
N GLU A 6 -5.86 10.69 8.90
CA GLU A 6 -4.70 10.84 8.03
C GLU A 6 -4.02 9.50 7.78
N ILE A 7 -3.89 8.66 8.82
CA ILE A 7 -3.31 7.33 8.69
C ILE A 7 -4.14 6.47 7.74
N GLU A 8 -5.46 6.45 7.93
CA GLU A 8 -6.38 5.66 7.11
C GLU A 8 -6.36 6.13 5.65
N ARG A 9 -6.36 7.45 5.43
CA ARG A 9 -6.28 8.04 4.10
C ARG A 9 -4.97 7.68 3.39
N TYR A 10 -3.82 7.93 4.00
CA TYR A 10 -2.53 7.65 3.36
C TYR A 10 -2.33 6.16 3.08
N ALA A 11 -2.78 5.29 3.98
CA ALA A 11 -2.73 3.85 3.76
C ALA A 11 -3.66 3.41 2.60
N ALA A 12 -4.86 3.99 2.51
CA ALA A 12 -5.80 3.72 1.42
C ALA A 12 -5.23 4.14 0.06
N GLU A 13 -4.65 5.34 -0.03
CA GLU A 13 -3.99 5.82 -1.25
C GLU A 13 -2.82 4.92 -1.68
N GLY A 14 -2.03 4.42 -0.71
CA GLY A 14 -0.96 3.47 -0.98
C GLY A 14 -1.46 2.16 -1.57
N ARG A 15 -2.54 1.62 -1.00
CA ARG A 15 -3.24 0.44 -1.53
C ARG A 15 -3.73 0.69 -2.95
N GLU A 16 -4.44 1.79 -3.19
CA GLU A 16 -4.98 2.13 -4.51
C GLU A 16 -3.88 2.28 -5.57
N ALA A 17 -2.73 2.86 -5.21
CA ALA A 17 -1.60 2.96 -6.12
C ALA A 17 -1.08 1.58 -6.56
N PHE A 18 -1.00 0.61 -5.65
CA PHE A 18 -0.66 -0.77 -6.00
C PHE A 18 -1.72 -1.41 -6.91
N GLU A 19 -3.01 -1.26 -6.58
CA GLU A 19 -4.12 -1.79 -7.38
C GLU A 19 -4.14 -1.23 -8.81
N ARG A 20 -3.70 0.03 -8.98
CA ARG A 20 -3.53 0.69 -10.29
C ARG A 20 -2.22 0.32 -11.00
N GLY A 21 -1.37 -0.52 -10.40
CA GLY A 21 -0.07 -0.92 -10.97
C GLY A 21 0.98 0.19 -10.98
N MET A 22 0.84 1.22 -10.16
CA MET A 22 1.83 2.29 -10.04
C MET A 22 3.06 1.80 -9.27
N ALA A 23 4.24 2.32 -9.61
CA ALA A 23 5.45 2.02 -8.84
C ALA A 23 5.43 2.71 -7.47
N VAL A 24 6.07 2.10 -6.46
CA VAL A 24 6.22 2.68 -5.12
C VAL A 24 6.91 4.05 -5.12
N SER A 25 7.77 4.30 -6.12
CA SER A 25 8.47 5.57 -6.33
C SER A 25 7.55 6.71 -6.76
N HIS A 26 6.30 6.44 -7.14
CA HIS A 26 5.29 7.46 -7.45
C HIS A 26 4.60 8.02 -6.19
N CYS A 27 5.06 7.66 -4.99
CA CYS A 27 4.52 8.24 -3.76
C CYS A 27 4.60 9.78 -3.79
N PRO A 28 3.49 10.50 -3.57
CA PRO A 28 3.47 11.97 -3.64
C PRO A 28 4.03 12.65 -2.39
N TYR A 29 4.28 11.89 -1.32
CA TYR A 29 4.66 12.44 -0.02
C TYR A 29 6.16 12.70 0.08
N PRO A 30 6.59 13.76 0.80
CA PRO A 30 8.00 14.06 1.00
C PRO A 30 8.78 12.88 1.60
N GLN A 31 10.02 12.73 1.13
CA GLN A 31 10.99 11.81 1.72
C GLN A 31 11.11 12.06 3.23
N ASN A 32 11.10 10.98 4.02
CA ASN A 32 11.12 10.98 5.50
C ASN A 32 9.88 11.53 6.22
N SER A 33 8.75 11.71 5.54
CA SER A 33 7.50 12.08 6.21
C SER A 33 6.77 10.86 6.79
N SER A 34 6.00 11.06 7.88
CA SER A 34 5.11 10.00 8.39
C SER A 34 4.07 9.58 7.34
N ALA A 35 3.64 10.52 6.48
CA ALA A 35 2.71 10.25 5.38
C ALA A 35 3.30 9.26 4.36
N LEU A 36 4.57 9.44 3.99
CA LEU A 36 5.31 8.49 3.13
C LEU A 36 5.34 7.08 3.74
N LEU A 37 5.71 6.97 5.01
CA LEU A 37 5.81 5.66 5.68
C LEU A 37 4.44 4.96 5.75
N THR A 38 3.38 5.71 6.04
CA THR A 38 2.01 5.16 6.07
C THR A 38 1.53 4.75 4.68
N TRP A 39 1.82 5.55 3.66
CA TRP A 39 1.48 5.23 2.27
C TRP A 39 2.22 3.98 1.78
N ILE A 40 3.53 3.88 2.03
CA ILE A 40 4.34 2.70 1.67
C ILE A 40 3.78 1.45 2.36
N ARG A 41 3.36 1.56 3.63
CA ARG A 41 2.76 0.45 4.35
C ARG A 41 1.47 -0.04 3.72
N GLY A 42 0.59 0.88 3.31
CA GLY A 42 -0.64 0.53 2.57
C GLY A 42 -0.34 -0.20 1.25
N TYR A 43 0.60 0.33 0.48
CA TYR A 43 1.05 -0.27 -0.78
C TYR A 43 1.61 -1.69 -0.58
N GLN A 44 2.53 -1.86 0.38
CA GLN A 44 3.17 -3.14 0.65
C GLN A 44 2.19 -4.19 1.17
N ASN A 45 1.23 -3.79 2.01
CA ASN A 45 0.18 -4.69 2.49
C ASN A 45 -0.68 -5.21 1.34
N ALA A 46 -1.05 -4.34 0.39
CA ALA A 46 -1.81 -4.73 -0.79
C ALA A 46 -1.02 -5.70 -1.68
N ALA A 47 0.27 -5.40 -1.92
CA ALA A 47 1.16 -6.27 -2.68
C ALA A 47 1.35 -7.64 -2.04
N PHE A 48 1.54 -7.66 -0.72
CA PHE A 48 1.64 -8.90 0.05
C PHE A 48 0.33 -9.70 -0.05
N GLY A 49 -0.82 -9.09 0.26
CA GLY A 49 -2.13 -9.76 0.18
C GLY A 49 -2.42 -10.35 -1.20
N ALA A 50 -2.11 -9.62 -2.28
CA ALA A 50 -2.28 -10.10 -3.65
C ALA A 50 -1.39 -11.31 -3.98
N ARG A 51 -0.19 -11.40 -3.39
CA ARG A 51 0.69 -12.56 -3.54
C ARG A 51 0.12 -13.81 -2.87
N PHE A 52 -0.46 -13.69 -1.67
CA PHE A 52 -1.08 -14.83 -0.98
C PHE A 52 -2.35 -15.30 -1.69
N ALA A 53 -3.22 -14.38 -2.11
CA ALA A 53 -4.42 -14.73 -2.88
C ALA A 53 -4.08 -15.47 -4.19
N ARG A 54 -2.92 -15.17 -4.80
CA ARG A 54 -2.42 -15.89 -5.96
C ARG A 54 -1.89 -17.29 -5.60
N SER A 55 -1.19 -17.42 -4.47
CA SER A 55 -0.68 -18.71 -3.99
C SER A 55 -1.82 -19.68 -3.70
N GLU A 56 -2.84 -19.25 -2.95
CA GLU A 56 -3.98 -20.10 -2.64
C GLU A 56 -4.69 -20.57 -3.91
N ARG A 57 -4.86 -19.71 -4.92
CA ARG A 57 -5.46 -20.12 -6.21
C ARG A 57 -4.65 -21.17 -6.98
N ALA A 58 -3.33 -21.21 -6.80
CA ALA A 58 -2.48 -22.18 -7.47
C ALA A 58 -2.56 -23.58 -6.83
N ASP A 59 -2.82 -23.65 -5.53
CA ASP A 59 -2.89 -24.91 -4.77
C ASP A 59 -4.23 -25.68 -4.97
N PHE A 60 -5.23 -25.07 -5.63
CA PHE A 60 -6.56 -25.66 -5.91
C PHE A 60 -6.78 -26.12 -7.36
N THR A 61 -5.74 -26.12 -8.21
CA THR A 61 -5.78 -26.57 -9.62
C THR A 61 -4.79 -27.70 -9.86
#